data_AF-A0A2G0WD63-F1
#
_entry.id   AF-A0A2G0WD63-F1
#
_cell.length_a   1.000
_cell.length_b   1.000
_cell.length_c   1.000
_cell.angle_alpha   90.00
_cell.angle_beta   90.00
_cell.angle_gamma   90.00
#
_symmetry.space_group_name_H-M   'P 1'
#
loop_
_entity.id
_entity.type
_entity.pdbx_description
1 polymer ?
#
loop_
_entity_poly.entity_id
_entity_poly.type
_entity_poly.pdbx_seq_one_letter_code
_entity_poly.pdbx_strand_id
1 'polypeptide(L)'
;MALSQDEQGRIGLALHLTHHQYNAVTEGWGFELPTDYQMSVEAVTNCRYVAFSLDGRWDAVAKIGTWQLSMDGGGKRTAELSAFSKVVSGLRREITTDPTKTRWLHLSQQEALETAIADESTITRPEAIPACLDMEEASNAIARHYGVEAEQIQISIHRKIATGSVEKQE
;
A
#
# COMPACT_ATOMS: atom_id res chain seq x y z
N MET A 1 -23.03 -7.15 -0.19
CA MET A 1 -23.55 -6.98 1.18
C MET A 1 -23.51 -5.48 1.47
N ALA A 2 -24.16 -4.99 2.53
CA ALA A 2 -24.12 -3.56 2.85
C ALA A 2 -23.36 -3.37 4.16
N LEU A 3 -22.59 -2.29 4.27
CA LEU A 3 -21.88 -1.91 5.51
C LEU A 3 -22.85 -1.78 6.69
N SER A 4 -22.45 -2.28 7.84
CA SER A 4 -23.15 -2.01 9.10
C SER A 4 -23.07 -0.52 9.46
N GLN A 5 -24.01 -0.02 10.29
CA GLN A 5 -23.98 1.38 10.76
C GLN A 5 -22.67 1.73 11.48
N ASP A 6 -22.09 0.78 12.21
CA ASP A 6 -20.81 0.93 12.91
C ASP A 6 -19.62 1.04 11.93
N GLU A 7 -19.66 0.31 10.80
CA GLU A 7 -18.64 0.42 9.74
C GLU A 7 -18.77 1.69 8.91
N GLN A 8 -20.00 2.19 8.68
CA GLN A 8 -20.22 3.45 7.96
C GLN A 8 -19.58 4.65 8.67
N GLY A 9 -19.42 4.58 9.99
CA GLY A 9 -18.77 5.60 10.79
C GLY A 9 -17.25 5.63 10.70
N ARG A 10 -16.62 4.69 9.97
CA ARG A 10 -15.17 4.49 9.95
C ARG A 10 -14.57 4.92 8.62
N ILE A 11 -13.43 5.61 8.70
CA ILE A 11 -12.68 6.12 7.54
C ILE A 11 -11.29 5.51 7.39
N GLY A 12 -10.84 4.79 8.41
CA GLY A 12 -9.48 4.30 8.46
C GLY A 12 -9.14 3.48 9.69
N LEU A 13 -7.85 3.16 9.79
CA LEU A 13 -7.28 2.23 10.75
C LEU A 13 -6.29 2.94 11.69
N ALA A 14 -6.13 2.41 12.89
CA ALA A 14 -5.10 2.84 13.82
C ALA A 14 -4.17 1.67 14.16
N LEU A 15 -2.95 1.67 13.63
CA LEU A 15 -1.98 0.61 13.86
C LEU A 15 -1.01 0.98 14.98
N HIS A 16 -0.86 0.05 15.92
CA HIS A 16 0.10 0.14 17.02
C HIS A 16 1.31 -0.69 16.65
N LEU A 17 2.41 -0.01 16.35
CA LEU A 17 3.61 -0.63 15.81
C LEU A 17 4.80 -0.39 16.74
N THR A 18 5.68 -1.37 16.77
CA THR A 18 7.05 -1.15 17.23
C THR A 18 7.85 -0.39 16.17
N HIS A 19 8.97 0.21 16.57
CA HIS A 19 9.89 0.89 15.64
C HIS A 19 10.30 0.02 14.45
N HIS A 20 10.58 -1.26 14.68
CA HIS A 20 10.95 -2.20 13.62
C HIS A 20 9.81 -2.41 12.60
N GLN A 21 8.58 -2.58 13.08
CA GLN A 21 7.43 -2.76 12.20
C GLN A 21 7.12 -1.49 11.41
N TYR A 22 7.23 -0.33 12.04
CA TYR A 22 7.04 0.94 11.37
C TYR A 22 8.06 1.14 10.23
N ASN A 23 9.34 0.83 10.47
CA ASN A 23 10.37 0.90 9.42
C ASN A 23 10.02 0.00 8.23
N ALA A 24 9.60 -1.24 8.50
CA ALA A 24 9.18 -2.17 7.44
C ALA A 24 7.99 -1.63 6.61
N VAL A 25 7.03 -0.95 7.26
CA VAL A 25 5.90 -0.32 6.56
C VAL A 25 6.36 0.87 5.71
N THR A 26 7.27 1.70 6.22
CA THR A 26 7.78 2.86 5.47
C THR A 26 8.66 2.46 4.29
N GLU A 27 9.47 1.41 4.43
CA GLU A 27 10.31 0.88 3.35
C GLU A 27 9.49 0.13 2.31
N GLY A 28 8.55 -0.70 2.76
CA GLY A 28 7.69 -1.51 1.89
C GLY A 28 6.48 -0.77 1.32
N TRP A 29 6.20 0.45 1.80
CA TRP A 29 5.01 1.23 1.43
C TRP A 29 3.70 0.46 1.62
N GLY A 30 3.62 -0.37 2.65
CA GLY A 30 2.46 -1.23 2.85
C GLY A 30 2.48 -2.01 4.14
N PHE A 31 1.33 -2.57 4.50
CA PHE A 31 1.18 -3.39 5.70
C PHE A 31 0.14 -4.49 5.50
N GLU A 32 0.31 -5.60 6.21
CA GLU A 32 -0.72 -6.62 6.36
C GLU A 32 -1.63 -6.24 7.53
N LEU A 33 -2.95 -6.22 7.30
CA LEU A 33 -3.93 -5.92 8.34
C LEU A 33 -3.92 -7.06 9.38
N PRO A 34 -3.72 -6.74 10.67
CA PRO A 34 -3.75 -7.75 11.72
C PRO A 34 -5.10 -8.49 11.78
N THR A 35 -5.06 -9.79 12.04
CA THR A 35 -6.24 -10.68 12.00
C THR A 35 -7.29 -10.39 13.08
N ASP A 36 -6.93 -9.64 14.12
CA ASP A 36 -7.83 -9.21 15.19
C ASP A 36 -8.75 -8.05 14.79
N TYR A 37 -8.55 -7.48 13.60
CA TYR A 37 -9.42 -6.46 13.02
C TYR A 37 -10.66 -7.12 12.39
N GLN A 38 -11.74 -7.18 13.17
CA GLN A 38 -13.03 -7.65 12.68
C GLN A 38 -13.70 -6.57 11.82
N MET A 39 -13.57 -6.71 10.50
CA MET A 39 -14.29 -5.91 9.50
C MET A 39 -14.78 -6.77 8.35
N SER A 40 -15.89 -6.35 7.74
CA SER A 40 -16.24 -6.79 6.40
C SER A 40 -15.20 -6.38 5.37
N VAL A 41 -15.14 -7.12 4.27
CA VAL A 41 -14.25 -6.80 3.14
C VAL A 41 -14.58 -5.43 2.54
N GLU A 42 -15.87 -5.10 2.45
CA GLU A 42 -16.35 -3.82 1.95
C GLU A 42 -15.85 -2.65 2.81
N ALA A 43 -15.89 -2.79 4.13
CA ALA A 43 -15.39 -1.76 5.04
C ALA A 43 -13.87 -1.57 4.91
N VAL A 44 -13.11 -2.65 4.72
CA VAL A 44 -11.67 -2.58 4.45
C VAL A 44 -11.41 -1.79 3.18
N THR A 45 -12.09 -2.12 2.07
CA THR A 45 -11.89 -1.41 0.80
C THR A 45 -12.28 0.08 0.85
N ASN A 46 -13.12 0.47 1.82
CA ASN A 46 -13.52 1.85 2.05
C ASN A 46 -12.60 2.61 3.00
N CYS A 47 -11.69 1.93 3.71
CA CYS A 47 -10.68 2.60 4.53
C CYS A 47 -9.69 3.35 3.64
N ARG A 48 -9.63 4.67 3.82
CA ARG A 48 -8.78 5.59 3.04
C ARG A 48 -7.52 6.02 3.78
N TYR A 49 -7.54 5.92 5.10
CA TYR A 49 -6.46 6.43 5.95
C TYR A 49 -5.98 5.36 6.94
N VAL A 50 -4.74 5.50 7.37
CA VAL A 50 -4.17 4.76 8.49
C VAL A 50 -3.37 5.73 9.35
N ALA A 51 -3.52 5.64 10.67
CA ALA A 51 -2.71 6.34 11.65
C ALA A 51 -1.78 5.34 12.33
N PHE A 52 -0.52 5.72 12.51
CA PHE A 52 0.50 4.92 13.16
C PHE A 52 0.78 5.47 14.56
N SER A 53 0.69 4.59 15.54
CA SER A 53 1.10 4.84 16.92
C SER A 53 2.35 4.02 17.20
N LEU A 54 3.41 4.71 17.62
CA LEU A 54 4.71 4.15 18.00
C LEU A 54 4.87 4.31 19.51
N ASP A 55 5.04 3.19 20.21
CA ASP A 55 5.21 3.15 21.67
C ASP A 55 4.16 4.00 22.44
N GLY A 56 2.91 3.97 21.95
CA GLY A 56 1.78 4.67 22.55
C GLY A 56 1.65 6.15 22.19
N ARG A 57 2.34 6.63 21.16
CA ARG A 57 2.22 8.00 20.64
C ARG A 57 1.93 8.00 19.15
N TRP A 58 0.92 8.77 18.73
CA TRP A 58 0.69 9.02 17.30
C TRP A 58 1.94 9.65 16.69
N ASP A 59 2.46 9.05 15.63
CA ASP A 59 3.71 9.47 15.00
C ASP A 59 3.51 9.90 13.55
N ALA A 60 2.72 9.14 12.80
CA ALA A 60 2.47 9.41 11.40
C ALA A 60 1.06 9.02 10.99
N VAL A 61 0.62 9.56 9.86
CA VAL A 61 -0.59 9.18 9.14
C VAL A 61 -0.22 8.86 7.70
N ALA A 62 -0.97 7.96 7.07
CA ALA A 62 -0.80 7.64 5.68
C ALA A 62 -2.13 7.49 4.97
N LYS A 63 -2.09 7.73 3.66
CA LYS A 63 -3.20 7.51 2.75
C LYS A 63 -3.06 6.15 2.10
N ILE A 64 -4.10 5.33 2.21
CA ILE A 64 -4.17 4.03 1.55
C ILE A 64 -4.50 4.25 0.08
N GLY A 65 -3.63 3.77 -0.80
CA GLY A 65 -3.83 3.80 -2.24
C GLY A 65 -4.74 2.67 -2.68
N THR A 66 -4.35 1.43 -2.36
CA THR A 66 -5.06 0.22 -2.78
C THR A 66 -5.05 -0.84 -1.69
N TRP A 67 -6.04 -1.72 -1.75
CA TRP A 67 -6.12 -2.93 -0.92
C TRP A 67 -5.96 -4.16 -1.81
N GLN A 68 -5.12 -5.10 -1.38
CA GLN A 68 -4.97 -6.42 -1.96
C GLN A 68 -5.59 -7.44 -1.01
N LEU A 69 -6.47 -8.28 -1.56
CA LEU A 69 -7.22 -9.28 -0.81
C LEU A 69 -6.87 -10.65 -1.39
N SER A 70 -6.22 -11.50 -0.59
CA SER A 70 -5.92 -12.87 -0.99
C SER A 70 -6.99 -13.81 -0.44
N MET A 71 -7.63 -14.56 -1.32
CA MET A 71 -8.64 -15.57 -0.95
C MET A 71 -7.98 -16.90 -0.52
N ASP A 72 -6.71 -17.09 -0.83
CA ASP A 72 -5.98 -18.32 -0.56
C ASP A 72 -5.31 -18.27 0.82
N GLY A 73 -5.57 -19.27 1.67
CA GLY A 73 -4.78 -19.48 2.90
C GLY A 73 -5.00 -18.48 4.04
N GLY A 74 -6.23 -18.00 4.25
CA GLY A 74 -6.61 -17.29 5.49
C GLY A 74 -7.18 -15.88 5.33
N GLY A 75 -7.41 -15.40 4.09
CA GLY A 75 -8.08 -14.12 3.88
C GLY A 75 -7.20 -12.91 4.17
N LYS A 76 -5.91 -12.97 3.80
CA LYS A 76 -4.95 -11.88 4.02
C LYS A 76 -5.41 -10.59 3.34
N ARG A 77 -5.26 -9.47 4.06
CA ARG A 77 -5.63 -8.14 3.59
C ARG A 77 -4.43 -7.24 3.71
N THR A 78 -3.84 -6.85 2.58
CA THR A 78 -2.66 -6.02 2.53
C THR A 78 -3.03 -4.65 1.98
N ALA A 79 -2.61 -3.59 2.64
CA ALA A 79 -2.78 -2.23 2.16
C ALA A 79 -1.47 -1.73 1.56
N GLU A 80 -1.58 -1.08 0.41
CA GLU A 80 -0.49 -0.27 -0.15
C GLU A 80 -0.74 1.21 0.13
N LEU A 81 0.30 1.88 0.58
CA LEU A 81 0.28 3.30 0.92
C LEU A 81 0.62 4.11 -0.33
N SER A 82 -0.06 5.25 -0.48
CA SER A 82 0.20 6.21 -1.56
C SER A 82 0.95 7.44 -1.07
N ALA A 83 0.80 7.78 0.21
CA ALA A 83 1.44 8.93 0.83
C ALA A 83 1.55 8.73 2.35
N PHE A 84 2.54 9.35 2.96
CA PHE A 84 2.71 9.40 4.42
C PHE A 84 3.10 10.80 4.89
N SER A 85 2.60 11.19 6.06
CA SER A 85 2.90 12.45 6.72
C SER A 85 3.20 12.21 8.20
N LYS A 86 4.21 12.90 8.72
CA LYS A 86 4.54 12.90 10.15
C LYS A 86 3.80 14.01 10.92
N VAL A 87 3.00 14.82 10.22
CA VAL A 87 2.22 15.89 10.84
C VAL A 87 0.96 15.28 11.45
N VAL A 88 0.99 15.06 12.76
CA VAL A 88 -0.11 14.41 13.49
C VAL A 88 -0.71 15.28 14.59
N SER A 89 -0.34 16.56 14.66
CA SER A 89 -0.82 17.50 15.69
C SER A 89 -2.34 17.67 15.68
N GLY A 90 -2.93 17.85 14.49
CA GLY A 90 -4.39 17.92 14.32
C GLY A 90 -5.08 16.63 14.78
N LEU A 91 -4.56 15.48 14.36
CA LEU A 91 -5.10 14.17 14.75
C LEU A 91 -5.00 13.93 16.27
N ARG A 92 -3.87 14.27 16.89
CA ARG A 92 -3.67 14.13 18.35
C ARG A 92 -4.73 14.87 19.13
N ARG A 93 -5.18 16.05 18.66
CA ARG A 93 -6.27 16.80 19.29
C ARG A 93 -7.59 16.05 19.21
N GLU A 94 -7.90 15.43 18.07
CA GLU A 94 -9.18 14.75 17.83
C GLU A 94 -9.26 13.31 18.39
N ILE A 95 -8.13 12.67 18.74
CA ILE A 95 -8.07 11.26 19.18
C ILE A 95 -7.53 11.10 20.63
N THR A 96 -7.82 12.04 21.53
CA THR A 96 -7.08 12.18 22.81
C THR A 96 -7.35 11.15 23.93
N THR A 97 -7.88 9.96 23.66
CA THR A 97 -8.31 9.04 24.75
C THR A 97 -7.25 8.02 25.19
N ASP A 98 -6.59 7.34 24.26
CA ASP A 98 -5.43 6.46 24.49
C ASP A 98 -5.07 5.92 23.10
N PRO A 99 -3.94 6.31 22.50
CA PRO A 99 -3.58 5.85 21.16
C PRO A 99 -3.63 4.33 21.09
N THR A 100 -3.05 3.63 22.07
CA THR A 100 -2.92 2.15 22.08
C THR A 100 -4.24 1.38 22.10
N LYS A 101 -5.32 2.03 22.53
CA LYS A 101 -6.67 1.43 22.57
C LYS A 101 -7.50 1.79 21.34
N THR A 102 -7.07 2.78 20.57
CA THR A 102 -7.77 3.22 19.37
C THR A 102 -7.50 2.22 18.26
N ARG A 103 -8.54 1.52 17.79
CA ARG A 103 -8.42 0.60 16.64
C ARG A 103 -8.87 1.25 15.33
N TRP A 104 -9.82 2.17 15.41
CA TRP A 104 -10.53 2.72 14.26
C TRP A 104 -10.43 4.23 14.22
N LEU A 105 -10.30 4.76 13.00
CA LEU A 105 -10.47 6.18 12.73
C LEU A 105 -11.90 6.43 12.32
N HIS A 106 -12.52 7.43 12.92
CA HIS A 106 -13.93 7.78 12.73
C HIS A 106 -14.08 8.97 11.78
N LEU A 107 -15.24 9.07 11.12
CA LEU A 107 -15.57 10.17 10.19
C LEU A 107 -15.29 11.57 10.77
N SER A 108 -15.51 11.76 12.06
CA SER A 108 -15.22 13.03 12.74
C SER A 108 -13.76 13.48 12.68
N GLN A 109 -12.83 12.56 12.37
CA GLN A 109 -11.39 12.81 12.30
C GLN A 109 -10.90 13.06 10.86
N GLN A 110 -11.79 13.00 9.86
CA GLN A 110 -11.44 13.08 8.45
C GLN A 110 -10.70 14.37 8.09
N GLU A 111 -11.20 15.52 8.54
CA GLU A 111 -10.61 16.83 8.23
C GLU A 111 -9.18 16.95 8.77
N ALA A 112 -8.94 16.42 9.97
CA ALA A 112 -7.61 16.42 10.58
C ALA A 112 -6.62 15.53 9.80
N LEU A 113 -7.08 14.38 9.28
CA LEU A 113 -6.26 13.49 8.45
C LEU A 113 -5.97 14.09 7.08
N GLU A 114 -6.96 14.70 6.45
CA GLU A 114 -6.81 15.36 5.14
C GLU A 114 -5.84 16.53 5.23
N THR A 115 -5.96 17.34 6.27
CA THR A 115 -5.03 18.45 6.54
C THR A 115 -3.59 17.94 6.72
N ALA A 116 -3.42 16.86 7.50
CA ALA A 116 -2.12 16.25 7.72
C ALA A 116 -1.47 15.71 6.44
N ILE A 117 -2.26 15.14 5.52
CA ILE A 117 -1.79 14.59 4.24
C ILE A 117 -1.62 15.67 3.15
N ALA A 118 -2.32 16.79 3.26
CA ALA A 118 -2.16 17.92 2.34
C ALA A 118 -0.93 18.77 2.64
N ASP A 119 -0.27 18.54 3.78
CA ASP A 119 0.93 19.26 4.20
C ASP A 119 2.10 19.01 3.23
N GLU A 120 2.91 20.04 3.00
CA GLU A 120 4.06 20.01 2.08
C GLU A 120 5.15 19.02 2.50
N SER A 121 5.18 18.59 3.78
CA SER A 121 6.10 17.57 4.28
C SER A 121 5.63 16.13 4.01
N THR A 122 4.48 15.96 3.36
CA THR A 122 3.95 14.66 2.97
C THR A 122 4.84 14.04 1.90
N ILE A 123 5.25 12.81 2.14
CA ILE A 123 6.06 12.04 1.21
C ILE A 123 5.14 11.09 0.46
N THR A 124 5.17 11.16 -0.86
CA THR A 124 4.39 10.29 -1.74
C THR A 124 5.19 9.07 -2.16
N ARG A 125 4.48 7.97 -2.45
CA ARG A 125 5.13 6.74 -2.91
C ARG A 125 5.87 7.05 -4.21
N PRO A 126 7.19 6.77 -4.30
CA PRO A 126 7.89 6.85 -5.56
C PRO A 126 7.16 5.97 -6.57
N GLU A 127 6.91 6.47 -7.78
CA GLU A 127 6.38 5.63 -8.84
C GLU A 127 7.29 4.42 -8.99
N ALA A 128 6.69 3.22 -8.94
CA ALA A 128 7.45 2.01 -9.14
C ALA A 128 8.10 2.10 -10.51
N ILE A 129 9.43 2.07 -10.57
CA ILE A 129 10.16 1.92 -11.83
C ILE A 129 9.55 0.69 -12.50
N PRO A 130 8.95 0.82 -13.69
CA PRO A 130 8.22 -0.28 -14.29
C PRO A 130 9.13 -1.50 -14.39
N ALA A 131 8.63 -2.65 -13.91
CA ALA A 131 9.40 -3.90 -13.82
C ALA A 131 9.82 -4.46 -15.19
N CYS A 132 9.26 -3.90 -16.26
CA CYS A 132 9.67 -4.10 -17.63
C CYS A 132 10.01 -2.73 -18.21
N LEU A 133 11.20 -2.62 -18.81
CA LEU A 133 11.45 -1.58 -19.79
C LEU A 133 10.41 -1.75 -20.90
N ASP A 134 9.80 -0.65 -21.33
CA ASP A 134 9.08 -0.70 -22.60
C ASP A 134 10.07 -0.94 -23.76
N MET A 135 9.55 -1.24 -24.96
CA MET A 135 10.42 -1.57 -26.10
C MET A 135 11.33 -0.40 -26.50
N GLU A 136 10.94 0.83 -26.20
CA GLU A 136 11.68 2.05 -26.51
C GLU A 136 12.79 2.29 -25.48
N GLU A 137 12.52 2.09 -24.20
CA GLU A 137 13.51 2.11 -23.13
C GLU A 137 14.53 0.98 -23.29
N ALA A 138 14.07 -0.22 -23.67
CA ALA A 138 14.94 -1.36 -23.92
C ALA A 138 15.85 -1.14 -25.15
N SER A 139 15.31 -0.59 -26.24
CA SER A 139 16.12 -0.27 -27.43
C SER A 139 17.14 0.83 -27.14
N ASN A 140 16.73 1.89 -26.42
CA ASN A 140 17.61 2.98 -26.01
C ASN A 140 18.74 2.52 -25.06
N ALA A 141 18.47 1.57 -24.16
CA ALA A 141 19.48 1.02 -23.27
C ALA A 141 20.55 0.23 -24.05
N ILE A 142 20.14 -0.60 -25.02
CA ILE A 142 21.04 -1.37 -25.88
C ILE A 142 21.83 -0.42 -26.81
N ALA A 143 21.18 0.60 -27.36
CA ALA A 143 21.80 1.63 -28.21
C ALA A 143 23.00 2.28 -27.54
N ARG A 144 22.80 2.75 -26.30
CA ARG A 144 23.86 3.37 -25.50
C ARG A 144 25.00 2.41 -25.18
N HIS A 145 24.69 1.14 -24.92
CA HIS A 145 25.71 0.16 -24.56
C HIS A 145 26.62 -0.19 -25.75
N TYR A 146 26.05 -0.28 -26.95
CA TYR A 146 26.77 -0.69 -28.16
C TYR A 146 27.17 0.48 -29.08
N GLY A 147 26.80 1.72 -28.73
CA GLY A 147 27.11 2.91 -29.53
C GLY A 147 26.40 2.92 -30.89
N VAL A 148 25.18 2.39 -30.94
CA VAL A 148 24.34 2.34 -32.14
C VAL A 148 23.06 3.14 -31.93
N GLU A 149 22.38 3.51 -33.01
CA GLU A 149 21.09 4.21 -32.90
C GLU A 149 19.97 3.24 -32.52
N ALA A 150 18.99 3.71 -31.73
CA ALA A 150 17.89 2.88 -31.23
C ALA A 150 17.05 2.25 -32.38
N GLU A 151 16.96 2.95 -33.51
CA GLU A 151 16.27 2.52 -34.73
C GLU A 151 16.92 1.30 -35.39
N GLN A 152 18.20 1.03 -35.09
CA GLN A 152 18.97 -0.09 -35.62
C GLN A 152 18.80 -1.37 -34.77
N ILE A 153 18.03 -1.31 -33.68
CA ILE A 153 17.88 -2.40 -32.72
C ILE A 153 16.51 -3.05 -32.89
N GLN A 154 16.53 -4.35 -33.17
CA GLN A 154 15.31 -5.18 -33.22
C GLN A 154 15.24 -6.10 -32.00
N ILE A 155 14.28 -5.84 -31.11
CA ILE A 155 14.02 -6.68 -29.94
C ILE A 155 12.90 -7.65 -30.27
N SER A 156 13.14 -8.95 -30.13
CA SER A 156 12.15 -10.01 -30.36
C SER A 156 11.95 -10.83 -29.08
N ILE A 157 10.70 -10.99 -28.63
CA ILE A 157 10.36 -11.77 -27.43
C ILE A 157 9.91 -13.17 -27.86
N HIS A 158 10.67 -14.19 -27.46
CA HIS A 158 10.33 -15.60 -27.73
C HIS A 158 9.76 -16.25 -26.46
N ARG A 159 8.48 -16.64 -26.50
CA ARG A 159 7.89 -17.44 -25.43
C ARG A 159 8.21 -18.92 -25.67
N LYS A 160 8.98 -19.53 -24.78
CA LYS A 160 9.23 -20.97 -24.81
C LYS A 160 7.94 -21.69 -24.38
N ILE A 161 7.24 -22.30 -25.35
CA ILE A 161 6.12 -23.18 -25.05
C ILE A 161 6.71 -24.46 -24.46
N ALA A 162 6.35 -24.81 -23.23
CA ALA A 162 6.71 -26.09 -22.63
C ALA A 162 5.98 -27.20 -23.40
N THR A 163 6.66 -27.82 -24.36
CA THR A 163 6.17 -29.00 -25.06
C THR A 163 6.12 -30.15 -24.05
N GLY A 164 4.91 -30.51 -23.61
CA GLY A 164 4.66 -31.72 -22.84
C GLY A 164 5.13 -32.95 -23.63
N SER A 165 5.94 -33.78 -22.98
CA SER A 165 6.37 -35.07 -23.49
C SER A 165 5.17 -36.00 -23.57
N VAL A 166 4.79 -36.37 -24.80
CA VAL A 166 3.88 -37.47 -25.11
C VAL A 166 4.72 -38.59 -25.75
N GLU A 167 4.33 -39.84 -25.46
CA GLU A 167 4.85 -41.15 -25.93
C GLU A 167 6.01 -41.76 -25.09
N LYS A 168 5.92 -43.01 -24.60
CA LYS A 168 5.25 -44.20 -25.17
C LYS A 168 4.54 -45.05 -24.09
N GLN A 169 3.34 -45.54 -24.44
CA GLN A 169 2.76 -46.74 -23.84
C GLN A 169 3.35 -47.97 -24.54
N GLU A 170 3.78 -48.96 -23.75
CA GLU A 170 3.90 -50.37 -24.17
C GLU A 170 2.56 -51.09 -24.01
#